data_AF-A0A6B2MB92-F1
#
_entry.id   AF-A0A6B2MB92-F1
#
_cell.length_a   1.000
_cell.length_b   1.000
_cell.length_c   1.000
_cell.angle_alpha   90.00
_cell.angle_beta   90.00
_cell.angle_gamma   90.00
#
_symmetry.space_group_name_H-M   'P 1'
#
loop_
_entity.id
_entity.type
_entity.pdbx_description
1 polymer ?
#
loop_
_entity_poly.entity_id
_entity_poly.type
_entity_poly.pdbx_seq_one_letter_code
_entity_poly.pdbx_strand_id
1 'polypeptide(L)'
;MNAPIPTAVSIPQLAEGEIYVGIVTNTAGERHHVVLLPGDNDDASWQAQMEWAKSIGGDLPTRVEMLFLLENHRDEFERDAYWTCQPDTDPGYSGWAWYQTFYDGGQYGNHQGNELRARAVRRLPI
;
A
#
# COMPACT_ATOMS: atom_id res chain seq x y z
N MET A 1 -14.64 26.83 25.07
CA MET A 1 -14.12 26.56 23.71
C MET A 1 -15.03 25.51 23.09
N ASN A 2 -15.76 25.85 22.03
CA ASN A 2 -16.56 24.85 21.31
C ASN A 2 -15.60 24.09 20.40
N ALA A 3 -15.45 22.79 20.62
CA ALA A 3 -14.67 21.96 19.71
C ALA A 3 -15.33 22.01 18.32
N PRO A 4 -14.54 22.14 17.23
CA PRO A 4 -15.09 22.06 15.89
C PRO A 4 -15.79 20.71 15.71
N ILE A 5 -17.00 20.75 15.13
CA ILE A 5 -17.74 19.54 14.78
C ILE A 5 -16.94 18.84 13.66
N PRO A 6 -16.59 17.55 13.81
CA PRO A 6 -15.90 16.82 12.76
C PRO A 6 -16.70 16.87 11.46
N THR A 7 -16.08 17.33 10.37
CA THR A 7 -16.68 17.23 9.04
C THR A 7 -16.76 15.75 8.68
N ALA A 8 -17.96 15.26 8.37
CA ALA A 8 -18.15 13.90 7.88
C ALA A 8 -17.45 13.75 6.53
N VAL A 9 -16.51 12.80 6.43
CA VAL A 9 -15.84 12.45 5.18
C VAL A 9 -16.64 11.33 4.51
N SER A 10 -17.10 11.56 3.27
CA SER A 10 -17.82 10.56 2.48
C SER A 10 -16.85 9.54 1.87
N ILE A 11 -17.24 8.28 1.83
CA ILE A 11 -16.48 7.22 1.15
C ILE A 11 -16.58 7.46 -0.38
N PRO A 12 -15.47 7.36 -1.14
CA PRO A 12 -15.50 7.53 -2.58
C PRO A 12 -16.29 6.41 -3.27
N GLN A 13 -16.76 6.66 -4.49
CA GLN A 13 -17.33 5.60 -5.33
C GLN A 13 -16.28 4.53 -5.62
N LEU A 14 -16.69 3.26 -5.49
CA LEU A 14 -15.89 2.09 -5.78
C LEU A 14 -16.33 1.46 -7.11
N ALA A 15 -15.37 1.00 -7.89
CA ALA A 15 -15.60 0.11 -9.03
C ALA A 15 -15.79 -1.33 -8.54
N GLU A 16 -16.22 -2.22 -9.44
CA GLU A 16 -16.39 -3.63 -9.13
C GLU A 16 -15.06 -4.27 -8.68
N GLY A 17 -15.10 -5.00 -7.55
CA GLY A 17 -13.93 -5.66 -6.97
C GLY A 17 -12.99 -4.73 -6.17
N GLU A 18 -13.23 -3.42 -6.14
CA GLU A 18 -12.45 -2.51 -5.29
C GLU A 18 -12.87 -2.59 -3.83
N ILE A 19 -11.90 -2.46 -2.93
CA ILE A 19 -12.12 -2.48 -1.48
C ILE A 19 -11.67 -1.15 -0.89
N TYR A 20 -12.57 -0.48 -0.18
CA TYR A 20 -12.21 0.72 0.57
C TYR A 20 -11.38 0.35 1.80
N VAL A 21 -10.15 0.87 1.87
CA VAL A 21 -9.21 0.57 2.96
C VAL A 21 -9.34 1.58 4.09
N GLY A 22 -9.49 2.87 3.75
CA GLY A 22 -9.62 3.92 4.76
C GLY A 22 -8.98 5.23 4.35
N ILE A 23 -8.72 6.08 5.35
CA ILE A 23 -8.05 7.38 5.21
C ILE A 23 -6.68 7.28 5.84
N VAL A 24 -5.65 7.62 5.08
CA VAL A 24 -4.28 7.78 5.61
C VAL A 24 -3.95 9.26 5.66
N THR A 25 -3.27 9.67 6.74
CA THR A 25 -2.81 11.05 6.94
C THR A 25 -1.30 11.05 7.09
N ASN A 26 -0.61 11.92 6.37
CA ASN A 26 0.83 12.10 6.54
C ASN A 26 1.17 13.13 7.63
N THR A 27 2.45 13.32 7.92
CA THR A 27 2.92 14.25 8.97
C THR A 27 2.69 15.73 8.63
N ALA A 28 2.42 16.06 7.36
CA ALA A 28 1.99 17.39 6.95
C ALA A 28 0.48 17.62 7.13
N GLY A 29 -0.28 16.60 7.55
CA GLY A 29 -1.72 16.65 7.69
C GLY A 29 -2.48 16.46 6.38
N GLU A 30 -1.80 16.11 5.28
CA GLU A 30 -2.45 15.77 4.02
C GLU A 30 -3.14 14.42 4.17
N ARG A 31 -4.38 14.35 3.70
CA ARG A 31 -5.26 13.18 3.83
C ARG A 31 -5.66 12.68 2.47
N HIS A 32 -5.69 11.37 2.31
CA HIS A 32 -6.24 10.72 1.13
C HIS A 32 -6.99 9.45 1.50
N HIS A 33 -8.02 9.16 0.72
CA HIS A 33 -8.63 7.84 0.69
C HIS A 33 -7.67 6.85 0.05
N VAL A 34 -7.67 5.62 0.55
CA VAL A 34 -6.97 4.47 0.00
C VAL A 34 -8.00 3.44 -0.42
N VAL A 35 -7.91 2.99 -1.66
CA VAL A 35 -8.75 1.94 -2.24
C VAL A 35 -7.84 0.86 -2.79
N LEU A 36 -8.03 -0.38 -2.34
CA LEU A 36 -7.36 -1.57 -2.87
C LEU A 36 -8.01 -1.93 -4.20
N LEU A 37 -7.18 -2.06 -5.24
CA LEU A 37 -7.62 -2.49 -6.55
C LEU A 37 -7.77 -4.01 -6.60
N PRO A 38 -8.68 -4.55 -7.44
CA PRO A 38 -8.82 -5.99 -7.61
C PRO A 38 -7.55 -6.60 -8.22
N GLY A 39 -7.28 -7.84 -7.85
CA GLY A 39 -6.16 -8.63 -8.36
C GLY A 39 -4.85 -8.45 -7.59
N ASP A 40 -3.90 -9.30 -7.93
CA ASP A 40 -2.52 -9.33 -7.45
C ASP A 40 -1.56 -9.66 -8.59
N ASN A 41 -0.26 -9.52 -8.33
CA ASN A 41 0.78 -10.01 -9.22
C ASN A 41 1.66 -11.00 -8.47
N ASP A 42 2.04 -12.06 -9.15
CA ASP A 42 3.03 -13.02 -8.67
C ASP A 42 4.41 -12.37 -8.50
N ASP A 43 5.37 -13.16 -8.03
CA ASP A 43 6.69 -12.70 -7.66
C ASP A 43 7.42 -12.03 -8.83
N ALA A 44 7.85 -10.79 -8.62
CA ALA A 44 8.66 -10.04 -9.57
C ALA A 44 9.52 -9.00 -8.86
N SER A 45 10.50 -8.46 -9.60
CA SER A 45 11.39 -7.40 -9.10
C SER A 45 10.60 -6.15 -8.69
N TRP A 46 11.16 -5.38 -7.76
CA TRP A 46 10.49 -4.18 -7.24
C TRP A 46 10.08 -3.20 -8.34
N GLN A 47 10.96 -2.98 -9.33
CA GLN A 47 10.68 -2.11 -10.47
C GLN A 47 9.55 -2.67 -11.35
N ALA A 48 9.55 -3.98 -11.64
CA ALA A 48 8.48 -4.61 -12.40
C ALA A 48 7.13 -4.51 -11.68
N GLN A 49 7.13 -4.59 -10.35
CA GLN A 49 5.92 -4.46 -9.54
C GLN A 49 5.38 -3.03 -9.48
N MET A 50 6.26 -2.03 -9.42
CA MET A 50 5.87 -0.62 -9.58
C MET A 50 5.21 -0.38 -10.95
N GLU A 51 5.77 -0.95 -12.02
CA GLU A 51 5.23 -0.85 -13.38
C GLU A 51 3.89 -1.57 -13.53
N TRP A 52 3.77 -2.78 -12.97
CA TRP A 52 2.51 -3.53 -12.94
C TRP A 52 1.41 -2.74 -12.23
N ALA A 53 1.68 -2.21 -11.03
CA ALA A 53 0.69 -1.45 -10.29
C ALA A 53 0.21 -0.22 -11.08
N LYS A 54 1.13 0.47 -11.76
CA LYS A 54 0.81 1.59 -12.66
C LYS A 54 -0.04 1.16 -13.85
N SER A 55 0.23 -0.02 -14.42
CA SER A 55 -0.50 -0.53 -15.58
C SER A 55 -2.00 -0.75 -15.31
N ILE A 56 -2.36 -1.03 -14.05
CA ILE A 56 -3.76 -1.18 -13.61
C ILE A 56 -4.32 0.08 -12.95
N GLY A 57 -3.65 1.23 -13.10
CA GLY A 57 -4.12 2.52 -12.61
C GLY A 57 -3.89 2.78 -11.12
N GLY A 58 -3.00 2.00 -10.49
CA GLY A 58 -2.65 2.13 -9.08
C GLY A 58 -1.17 2.38 -8.82
N ASP A 59 -0.80 2.12 -7.58
CA ASP A 59 0.54 2.20 -7.02
C ASP A 59 0.72 1.04 -6.04
N LEU A 60 1.96 0.61 -5.80
CA LEU A 60 2.21 -0.23 -4.63
C LEU A 60 1.79 0.52 -3.35
N PRO A 61 1.27 -0.20 -2.33
CA PRO A 61 0.97 0.40 -1.04
C PRO A 61 2.22 0.96 -0.38
N THR A 62 2.06 2.03 0.40
CA THR A 62 3.07 2.44 1.37
C THR A 62 3.11 1.43 2.53
N ARG A 63 4.17 1.48 3.32
CA ARG A 63 4.36 0.75 4.57
C ARG A 63 3.22 0.96 5.57
N VAL A 64 2.67 2.18 5.67
CA VAL A 64 1.53 2.45 6.56
C VAL A 64 0.24 1.84 6.00
N GLU A 65 0.04 1.93 4.70
CA GLU A 65 -1.12 1.33 4.02
C GLU A 65 -1.08 -0.20 4.10
N MET A 66 0.11 -0.81 4.00
CA MET A 66 0.28 -2.26 4.19
C MET A 66 -0.18 -2.72 5.58
N LEU A 67 0.04 -1.93 6.64
CA LEU A 67 -0.43 -2.28 7.98
C LEU A 67 -1.96 -2.22 8.07
N PHE A 68 -2.61 -1.26 7.40
CA PHE A 68 -4.07 -1.18 7.34
C PHE A 68 -4.65 -2.39 6.58
N LEU A 69 -4.02 -2.75 5.46
CA LEU A 69 -4.38 -3.91 4.65
C LEU A 69 -4.24 -5.21 5.44
N LEU A 70 -3.15 -5.37 6.19
CA LEU A 70 -2.97 -6.51 7.07
C LEU A 70 -4.00 -6.57 8.19
N GLU A 71 -4.26 -5.47 8.89
CA GLU A 71 -5.17 -5.50 10.04
C GLU A 71 -6.63 -5.73 9.62
N ASN A 72 -7.07 -5.13 8.52
CA ASN A 72 -8.51 -5.07 8.18
C ASN A 72 -8.89 -5.95 6.99
N HIS A 73 -7.92 -6.37 6.18
CA HIS A 73 -8.16 -7.05 4.90
C HIS A 73 -7.22 -8.25 4.70
N ARG A 74 -6.78 -8.90 5.79
CA ARG A 74 -5.86 -10.04 5.73
C ARG A 74 -6.34 -11.19 4.85
N ASP A 75 -7.65 -11.42 4.79
CA ASP A 75 -8.22 -12.51 3.98
C ASP A 75 -8.12 -12.26 2.47
N GLU A 76 -7.79 -11.03 2.05
CA GLU A 76 -7.53 -10.69 0.66
C GLU A 76 -6.12 -11.06 0.20
N PHE A 77 -5.23 -11.51 1.09
CA PHE A 77 -3.80 -11.71 0.81
C PHE A 77 -3.36 -13.15 1.07
N GLU A 78 -2.45 -13.61 0.21
CA GLU A 78 -1.71 -14.83 0.47
C GLU A 78 -0.77 -14.65 1.66
N ARG A 79 -0.41 -15.76 2.31
CA ARG A 79 0.54 -15.78 3.43
C ARG A 79 1.98 -15.64 2.92
N ASP A 80 2.30 -14.50 2.33
CA ASP A 80 3.56 -14.23 1.63
C ASP A 80 4.09 -12.80 1.86
N ALA A 81 5.19 -12.44 1.20
CA ALA A 81 5.81 -11.12 1.21
C ALA A 81 5.37 -10.27 0.02
N TYR A 82 5.04 -9.01 0.29
CA TYR A 82 4.56 -8.05 -0.71
C TYR A 82 5.42 -6.78 -0.70
N TRP A 83 5.85 -6.34 -1.89
CA TRP A 83 6.59 -5.09 -2.04
C TRP A 83 5.76 -3.87 -1.64
N THR A 84 6.39 -2.90 -0.98
CA THR A 84 5.84 -1.55 -0.79
C THR A 84 6.39 -0.61 -1.86
N CYS A 85 5.81 0.58 -2.03
CA CYS A 85 6.35 1.60 -2.94
C CYS A 85 7.61 2.31 -2.44
N GLN A 86 8.13 1.97 -1.25
CA GLN A 86 9.21 2.72 -0.62
C GLN A 86 10.58 2.07 -0.86
N PRO A 87 11.50 2.77 -1.56
CA PRO A 87 12.90 2.36 -1.57
C PRO A 87 13.50 2.53 -0.16
N ASP A 88 14.56 1.79 0.13
CA ASP A 88 15.39 2.05 1.30
C ASP A 88 16.37 3.18 0.99
N THR A 89 16.43 4.17 1.88
CA THR A 89 17.25 5.38 1.72
C THR A 89 18.40 5.45 2.73
N ASP A 90 18.56 4.44 3.58
CA ASP A 90 19.63 4.42 4.57
C ASP A 90 21.01 4.22 3.90
N PRO A 91 22.09 4.79 4.47
CA PRO A 91 23.44 4.62 3.91
C PRO A 91 23.81 3.14 3.76
N GLY A 92 24.16 2.75 2.52
CA GLY A 92 24.53 1.37 2.18
C GLY A 92 23.38 0.52 1.60
N TYR A 93 22.15 1.02 1.57
CA TYR A 93 20.97 0.30 1.06
C TYR A 93 20.52 0.77 -0.33
N SER A 94 21.43 1.37 -1.10
CA SER A 94 21.14 1.68 -2.51
C SER A 94 20.73 0.41 -3.27
N GLY A 95 19.62 0.47 -3.98
CA GLY A 95 19.04 -0.70 -4.66
C GLY A 95 18.23 -1.63 -3.76
N TRP A 96 17.85 -1.21 -2.56
CA TRP A 96 16.93 -1.95 -1.69
C TRP A 96 15.55 -1.26 -1.63
N ALA A 97 14.54 -2.02 -1.27
CA ALA A 97 13.19 -1.54 -1.05
C ALA A 97 12.54 -2.26 0.13
N TRP A 98 11.50 -1.64 0.68
CA TRP A 98 10.74 -2.20 1.80
C TRP A 98 9.64 -3.13 1.30
N TYR A 99 9.42 -4.20 2.03
CA TYR A 99 8.29 -5.13 1.84
C TYR A 99 7.63 -5.45 3.18
N GLN A 100 6.40 -5.96 3.15
CA GLN A 100 5.69 -6.47 4.33
C GLN A 100 5.36 -7.95 4.16
N THR A 101 5.52 -8.72 5.22
CA THR A 101 5.09 -10.11 5.31
C THR A 101 3.66 -10.20 5.81
N PHE A 102 2.81 -10.95 5.11
CA PHE A 102 1.43 -11.22 5.51
C PHE A 102 1.31 -12.50 6.34
N TYR A 103 2.40 -13.06 6.89
CA TYR A 103 2.33 -14.15 7.87
C TYR A 103 2.42 -13.69 9.33
N ASP A 104 3.23 -12.67 9.62
CA ASP A 104 3.44 -12.10 10.96
C ASP A 104 3.33 -10.56 11.01
N GLY A 105 3.24 -9.90 9.84
CA GLY A 105 3.15 -8.44 9.74
C GLY A 105 4.47 -7.68 9.80
N GLY A 106 5.61 -8.39 9.80
CA GLY A 106 6.92 -7.78 9.78
C GLY A 106 7.16 -6.94 8.52
N GLN A 107 7.90 -5.83 8.67
CA GLN A 107 8.39 -5.05 7.54
C GLN A 107 9.92 -5.06 7.52
N TYR A 108 10.47 -5.34 6.35
CA TYR A 108 11.90 -5.55 6.16
C TYR A 108 12.36 -4.92 4.85
N GLY A 109 13.68 -4.76 4.71
CA GLY A 109 14.33 -4.37 3.46
C GLY A 109 14.78 -5.60 2.67
N ASN A 110 14.68 -5.55 1.35
CA ASN A 110 15.29 -6.54 0.45
C ASN A 110 15.83 -5.87 -0.82
N HIS A 111 16.78 -6.52 -1.50
CA HIS A 111 17.33 -6.00 -2.76
C HIS A 111 16.23 -5.94 -3.83
N GLN A 112 16.14 -4.82 -4.57
CA GLN A 112 15.08 -4.54 -5.55
C GLN A 112 15.04 -5.57 -6.70
N GLY A 113 16.14 -6.28 -6.96
CA GLY A 113 16.20 -7.36 -7.94
C GLY A 113 15.62 -8.70 -7.46
N ASN A 114 15.29 -8.84 -6.18
CA ASN A 114 14.60 -10.03 -5.69
C ASN A 114 13.11 -9.98 -6.06
N GLU A 115 12.47 -11.15 -6.06
CA GLU A 115 11.10 -11.30 -6.53
C GLU A 115 10.17 -11.49 -5.34
N LEU A 116 9.18 -10.60 -5.19
CA LEU A 116 8.11 -10.69 -4.18
C LEU A 116 6.79 -10.28 -4.85
N ARG A 117 5.66 -10.65 -4.25
CA ARG A 117 4.30 -10.35 -4.75
C ARG A 117 3.98 -8.85 -4.71
N ALA A 118 2.90 -8.46 -5.40
CA ALA A 118 2.36 -7.10 -5.32
C ALA A 118 0.84 -7.05 -5.24
N ARG A 119 0.38 -5.99 -4.59
CA ARG A 119 -0.99 -5.46 -4.68
C ARG A 119 -0.92 -4.01 -5.09
N ALA A 120 -2.02 -3.47 -5.61
CA ALA A 120 -2.08 -2.08 -6.02
C ALA A 120 -3.20 -1.35 -5.27
N VAL A 121 -2.94 -0.09 -4.91
CA VAL A 121 -3.92 0.84 -4.37
C VAL A 121 -4.02 2.05 -5.28
N ARG A 122 -5.21 2.66 -5.33
CA ARG A 122 -5.38 4.03 -5.82
C ARG A 122 -5.68 4.97 -4.66
N ARG A 123 -5.19 6.21 -4.78
CA ARG A 123 -5.34 7.24 -3.75
C ARG A 123 -6.19 8.38 -4.27
N LEU A 124 -7.13 8.86 -3.46
CA LEU A 124 -7.97 10.02 -3.79
C LEU A 124 -7.81 11.10 -2.71
N PRO A 125 -7.56 12.37 -3.07
CA PRO A 125 -7.45 13.46 -2.09
C PRO A 125 -8.78 13.71 -1.37
N ILE A 126 -8.71 14.29 -0.17
CA ILE A 126 -9.85 14.69 0.68
C ILE A 126 -9.94 16.21 0.79
#